data_AF-A0A7J9CYK7-F1
#
_entry.id   AF-A0A7J9CYK7-F1
#
_cell.length_a   1.000
_cell.length_b   1.000
_cell.length_c   1.000
_cell.angle_alpha   90.00
_cell.angle_beta   90.00
_cell.angle_gamma   90.00
#
_symmetry.space_group_name_H-M   'P 1'
#
loop_
_entity.id
_entity.type
_entity.pdbx_description
1 polymer ?
#
loop_
_entity_poly.entity_id
_entity_poly.type
_entity_poly.pdbx_seq_one_letter_code
_entity_poly.pdbx_strand_id
1 'polypeptide(L)'
;MKRFTVGAMTTPEYYEWWSKRVNDNIPAPGEGGIQSIEEHLQVVPSELEIIKQDFEKRSSEWGKRIEQLEEEKMRLGLDVDIHKLEAEKLRKGKNKAEEDLDSLKTDYKELRLSMRTTDLGKTSEQWRQEVKEERTKADKWEREFQDARARENALEKSSLECQNEKAGLKAWVVELEKSFHLHRSRNSMIKLRASLSKIEEPKGRIGKLEDALQNSTLRVELLERSNEQWQRQFHYSQSQIRDRDYIMGEAVIQVREVADHLQTLTARADVLSLKYESESSRGRDLAWLLRKVKALSIKAKPYM
;
A
#
# COMPACT_ATOMS: atom_id res chain seq x y z
N MET A 1 7.98 -54.34 -74.22
CA MET A 1 6.94 -54.53 -73.19
C MET A 1 7.42 -53.95 -71.86
N LYS A 2 6.58 -53.14 -71.19
CA LYS A 2 6.66 -52.60 -69.81
C LYS A 2 7.77 -51.55 -69.56
N ARG A 3 7.45 -50.25 -69.40
CA ARG A 3 6.87 -49.54 -68.23
C ARG A 3 7.62 -49.83 -66.94
N PHE A 4 8.13 -48.79 -66.27
CA PHE A 4 7.76 -48.51 -64.87
C PHE A 4 8.09 -47.05 -64.50
N THR A 5 7.08 -46.42 -63.91
CA THR A 5 6.99 -45.05 -63.40
C THR A 5 7.10 -45.13 -61.88
N VAL A 6 7.81 -44.22 -61.22
CA VAL A 6 7.75 -44.05 -59.76
C VAL A 6 7.54 -42.57 -59.44
N GLY A 7 6.47 -42.33 -58.68
CA GLY A 7 5.86 -41.04 -58.42
C GLY A 7 6.58 -40.17 -57.38
N ALA A 8 6.30 -38.89 -57.47
CA ALA A 8 6.57 -37.86 -56.48
C ALA A 8 5.63 -38.04 -55.26
N MET A 9 6.19 -37.95 -54.05
CA MET A 9 5.44 -37.84 -52.80
C MET A 9 5.82 -36.53 -52.11
N THR A 10 5.03 -35.49 -52.35
CA THR A 10 4.96 -34.29 -51.51
C THR A 10 3.52 -34.19 -51.03
N THR A 11 3.31 -34.40 -49.73
CA THR A 11 1.98 -34.30 -49.10
C THR A 11 1.58 -32.81 -48.99
N PRO A 12 0.38 -32.41 -49.46
CA PRO A 12 -0.05 -31.01 -49.47
C PRO A 12 -0.45 -30.44 -48.09
N GLU A 13 -0.54 -31.30 -47.08
CA GLU A 13 -1.14 -31.00 -45.78
C GLU A 13 -0.23 -30.18 -44.84
N TYR A 14 1.09 -30.17 -45.07
CA TYR A 14 2.06 -29.46 -44.21
C TYR A 14 1.99 -27.93 -44.38
N TYR A 15 1.74 -27.44 -45.60
CA TYR A 15 1.70 -26.00 -45.89
C TYR A 15 0.37 -25.33 -45.47
N GLU A 16 -0.74 -26.07 -45.47
CA GLU A 16 -2.02 -25.61 -44.91
C GLU A 16 -2.01 -25.59 -43.37
N TRP A 17 -1.26 -26.48 -42.71
CA TRP A 17 -1.09 -26.47 -41.25
C TRP A 17 -0.28 -25.25 -40.76
N TRP A 18 0.71 -24.79 -41.55
CA TRP A 18 1.55 -23.65 -41.18
C TRP A 18 0.86 -22.28 -41.41
N SER A 19 0.01 -22.15 -42.44
CA SER A 19 -0.72 -20.90 -42.74
C SER A 19 -1.89 -20.57 -41.80
N LYS A 20 -2.25 -21.47 -40.85
CA LYS A 20 -3.39 -21.29 -39.92
C LYS A 20 -3.02 -20.92 -38.47
N ARG A 21 -1.75 -20.67 -38.13
CA ARG A 21 -1.40 -20.12 -36.80
C ARG A 21 -1.26 -18.60 -36.85
N VAL A 22 -2.37 -17.92 -36.57
CA VAL A 22 -2.34 -16.57 -35.99
C VAL A 22 -1.75 -16.70 -34.58
N ASN A 23 -0.73 -15.89 -34.30
CA ASN A 23 0.04 -15.93 -33.06
C ASN A 23 -0.70 -15.14 -31.96
N ASP A 24 -1.77 -15.72 -31.41
CA ASP A 24 -2.63 -15.09 -30.39
C ASP A 24 -2.27 -15.50 -28.94
N ASN A 25 -1.06 -16.00 -28.69
CA ASN A 25 -0.57 -16.30 -27.33
C ASN A 25 0.46 -15.27 -26.81
N ILE A 26 0.38 -14.03 -27.29
CA ILE A 26 0.84 -12.86 -26.52
C ILE A 26 -0.39 -12.30 -25.81
N PRO A 27 -0.57 -12.51 -24.49
CA PRO A 27 -1.55 -11.73 -23.75
C PRO A 27 -1.13 -10.26 -23.79
N ALA A 28 -2.02 -9.40 -24.26
CA ALA A 28 -1.86 -7.96 -24.12
C ALA A 28 -1.60 -7.60 -22.64
N PRO A 29 -0.67 -6.68 -22.32
CA PRO A 29 -0.49 -6.22 -20.95
C PRO A 29 -1.66 -5.32 -20.58
N GLY A 30 -2.61 -5.88 -19.83
CA GLY A 30 -3.59 -5.11 -19.07
C GLY A 30 -2.91 -4.46 -17.86
N GLU A 31 -3.17 -3.17 -17.67
CA GLU A 31 -2.77 -2.38 -16.50
C GLU A 31 -3.28 -3.02 -15.20
N GLY A 32 -2.35 -3.45 -14.34
CA GLY A 32 -2.69 -3.88 -12.97
C GLY A 32 -1.81 -5.00 -12.44
N GLY A 33 -0.64 -4.62 -11.91
CA GLY A 33 0.08 -5.33 -10.84
C GLY A 33 0.30 -6.84 -10.98
N ILE A 34 1.42 -7.23 -11.57
CA ILE A 34 2.04 -8.54 -11.32
C ILE A 34 3.51 -8.29 -11.03
N GLN A 35 3.84 -8.16 -9.74
CA GLN A 35 5.17 -8.44 -9.23
C GLN A 35 5.55 -9.83 -9.71
N SER A 36 6.53 -9.93 -10.60
CA SER A 36 7.03 -11.19 -11.09
C SER A 36 7.73 -11.95 -9.94
N ILE A 37 7.63 -13.27 -10.00
CA ILE A 37 8.27 -14.30 -9.15
C ILE A 37 9.76 -14.05 -8.82
N GLU A 38 10.40 -13.15 -9.56
CA GLU A 38 11.76 -12.64 -9.35
C GLU A 38 11.94 -11.92 -8.00
N GLU A 39 10.92 -11.27 -7.45
CA GLU A 39 10.99 -10.63 -6.12
C GLU A 39 10.95 -11.62 -4.94
N HIS A 40 10.66 -12.91 -5.16
CA HIS A 40 10.55 -13.92 -4.09
C HIS A 40 11.80 -14.79 -3.95
N LEU A 41 12.74 -14.68 -4.89
CA LEU A 41 14.09 -15.19 -4.74
C LEU A 41 14.97 -13.99 -4.40
N GLN A 42 15.23 -13.78 -3.12
CA GLN A 42 16.39 -13.00 -2.71
C GLN A 42 17.62 -13.79 -3.16
N VAL A 43 18.00 -13.63 -4.44
CA VAL A 43 19.17 -14.22 -5.06
C VAL A 43 20.35 -13.64 -4.32
N VAL A 44 20.86 -14.41 -3.35
CA VAL A 44 22.13 -14.12 -2.72
C VAL A 44 23.16 -14.09 -3.85
N PRO A 45 23.79 -12.93 -4.12
CA PRO A 45 24.78 -12.84 -5.19
C PRO A 45 25.90 -13.84 -4.94
N SER A 46 26.29 -14.57 -5.98
CA SER A 46 27.43 -15.50 -5.87
C SER A 46 28.73 -14.74 -5.57
N GLU A 47 29.71 -15.37 -4.91
CA GLU A 47 30.98 -14.73 -4.58
C GLU A 47 31.67 -14.11 -5.81
N LEU A 48 31.53 -14.71 -7.00
CA LEU A 48 32.04 -14.17 -8.26
C LEU A 48 31.32 -12.90 -8.71
N GLU A 49 30.02 -12.80 -8.44
CA GLU A 49 29.22 -11.63 -8.78
C GLU A 49 29.53 -10.45 -7.86
N ILE A 50 29.80 -10.72 -6.58
CA ILE A 50 30.33 -9.74 -5.62
C ILE A 50 31.69 -9.22 -6.09
N ILE A 51 32.61 -10.11 -6.48
CA ILE A 51 33.95 -9.73 -6.97
C ILE A 51 33.86 -8.90 -8.26
N LYS A 52 32.95 -9.26 -9.18
CA LYS A 52 32.74 -8.52 -10.43
C LYS A 52 32.22 -7.10 -10.15
N GLN A 53 31.23 -6.96 -9.27
CA GLN A 53 30.70 -5.66 -8.87
C GLN A 53 31.77 -4.80 -8.19
N ASP A 54 32.60 -5.39 -7.32
CA ASP A 54 33.71 -4.69 -6.68
C ASP A 54 34.77 -4.21 -7.69
N PHE A 55 35.06 -5.02 -8.71
CA PHE A 55 35.97 -4.62 -9.79
C PHE A 55 35.41 -3.47 -10.63
N GLU A 56 34.14 -3.54 -11.03
CA GLU A 56 33.46 -2.46 -11.76
C GLU A 56 33.39 -1.17 -10.95
N LYS A 57 33.14 -1.27 -9.64
CA LYS A 57 33.13 -0.12 -8.72
C LYS A 57 34.51 0.52 -8.63
N ARG A 58 35.57 -0.28 -8.39
CA ARG A 58 36.95 0.24 -8.36
C ARG A 58 37.36 0.83 -9.70
N SER A 59 37.01 0.20 -10.81
CA SER A 59 37.30 0.72 -12.15
C SER A 59 36.64 2.08 -12.39
N SER A 60 35.40 2.26 -11.93
CA SER A 60 34.69 3.55 -11.99
C SER A 60 35.32 4.61 -11.09
N GLU A 61 35.79 4.24 -9.90
CA GLU A 61 36.52 5.14 -9.00
C GLU A 61 37.85 5.60 -9.61
N TRP A 62 38.60 4.69 -10.24
CA TRP A 62 39.82 5.03 -10.98
C TRP A 62 39.54 5.95 -12.16
N GLY A 63 38.45 5.71 -12.91
CA GLY A 63 38.01 6.58 -14.00
C GLY A 63 37.77 8.02 -13.54
N LYS A 64 37.02 8.20 -12.44
CA LYS A 64 36.77 9.53 -11.85
C LYS A 64 38.06 10.23 -11.40
N ARG A 65 39.02 9.47 -10.88
CA ARG A 65 40.30 10.02 -10.42
C ARG A 65 41.21 10.45 -11.58
N ILE A 66 41.15 9.76 -12.72
CA ILE A 66 41.84 10.17 -13.94
C ILE A 66 41.25 11.48 -14.47
N GLU A 67 39.92 11.58 -14.54
CA GLU A 67 39.22 12.79 -15.00
C GLU A 67 39.57 14.01 -14.12
N GLN A 68 39.60 13.85 -12.80
CA GLN A 68 40.03 14.91 -11.86
C GLN A 68 41.47 15.37 -12.13
N LEU A 69 42.40 14.44 -12.36
CA LEU A 69 43.79 14.78 -12.64
C LEU A 69 43.95 15.50 -13.99
N GLU A 70 43.14 15.17 -14.99
CA GLU A 70 43.13 15.87 -16.27
C GLU A 70 42.59 17.30 -16.13
N GLU A 71 41.54 17.51 -15.32
CA GLU A 71 41.05 18.87 -15.01
C GLU A 71 42.07 19.71 -14.25
N GLU A 72 42.72 19.15 -13.22
CA GLU A 72 43.77 19.85 -12.46
C GLU A 72 44.94 20.25 -13.36
N LYS A 73 45.37 19.35 -14.26
CA LYS A 73 46.41 19.65 -15.25
C LYS A 73 46.02 20.81 -16.16
N MET A 74 44.77 20.88 -16.62
CA MET A 74 44.28 22.01 -17.42
C MET A 74 44.26 23.33 -16.62
N ARG A 75 43.83 23.29 -15.35
CA ARG A 75 43.86 24.48 -14.47
C ARG A 75 45.26 25.00 -14.25
N LEU A 76 46.22 24.11 -13.98
CA LEU A 76 47.62 24.50 -13.79
C LEU A 76 48.25 25.05 -15.07
N GLY A 77 47.89 24.51 -16.24
CA GLY A 77 48.34 25.07 -17.52
C GLY A 77 47.88 26.52 -17.72
N LEU A 78 46.61 26.81 -17.40
CA LEU A 78 46.05 28.17 -17.47
C LEU A 78 46.74 29.13 -16.49
N ASP A 79 47.03 28.70 -15.27
CA ASP A 79 47.69 29.52 -14.25
C ASP A 79 49.11 29.94 -14.67
N VAL A 80 49.86 29.03 -15.29
CA VAL A 80 51.18 29.31 -15.87
C VAL A 80 51.10 30.37 -16.96
N ASP A 81 50.10 30.30 -17.85
CA ASP A 81 49.91 31.28 -18.92
C ASP A 81 49.48 32.65 -18.38
N ILE A 82 48.63 32.69 -17.36
CA ILE A 82 48.23 33.93 -16.66
C ILE A 82 49.45 34.61 -16.04
N HIS A 83 50.27 33.87 -15.28
CA HIS A 83 51.47 34.41 -14.66
C HIS A 83 52.49 34.92 -15.70
N LYS A 84 52.62 34.24 -16.84
CA LYS A 84 53.47 34.70 -17.94
C LYS A 84 52.97 36.02 -18.53
N LEU A 85 51.66 36.17 -18.71
CA LEU A 85 51.05 37.41 -19.23
C LEU A 85 51.21 38.58 -18.24
N GLU A 86 51.02 38.33 -16.95
CA GLU A 86 51.20 39.33 -15.89
C GLU A 86 52.66 39.83 -15.83
N ALA A 87 53.63 38.92 -15.88
CA ALA A 87 55.05 39.27 -15.89
C ALA A 87 55.42 40.13 -17.11
N GLU A 88 54.86 39.83 -18.30
CA GLU A 88 55.09 40.64 -19.49
C GLU A 88 54.47 42.05 -19.37
N LYS A 89 53.27 42.16 -18.79
CA LYS A 89 52.61 43.46 -18.53
C LYS A 89 53.41 44.31 -17.55
N LEU A 90 53.92 43.71 -16.47
CA LEU A 90 54.78 44.39 -15.51
C LEU A 90 56.07 44.89 -16.16
N ARG A 91 56.70 44.08 -17.04
CA ARG A 91 57.89 44.51 -17.78
C ARG A 91 57.61 45.71 -18.69
N LYS A 92 56.48 45.69 -19.42
CA LYS A 92 56.07 46.83 -20.28
C LYS A 92 55.78 48.09 -19.46
N GLY A 93 55.10 47.95 -18.33
CA GLY A 93 54.83 49.07 -17.41
C GLY A 93 56.11 49.67 -16.83
N LYS A 94 57.07 48.83 -16.44
CA LYS A 94 58.38 49.28 -15.94
C LYS A 94 59.15 50.09 -17.00
N ASN A 95 59.23 49.59 -18.23
CA ASN A 95 59.94 50.30 -19.30
C ASN A 95 59.31 51.67 -19.59
N LYS A 96 57.97 51.76 -19.59
CA LYS A 96 57.26 53.03 -19.78
C LYS A 96 57.53 54.02 -18.63
N ALA A 97 57.50 53.55 -17.39
CA ALA A 97 57.81 54.40 -16.24
C ALA A 97 59.25 54.90 -16.25
N GLU A 98 60.19 54.12 -16.81
CA GLU A 98 61.58 54.52 -16.97
C GLU A 98 61.75 55.58 -18.09
N GLU A 99 61.07 55.41 -19.22
CA GLU A 99 60.98 56.45 -20.27
C GLU A 99 60.35 57.76 -19.73
N ASP A 100 59.25 57.66 -18.98
CA ASP A 100 58.58 58.81 -18.35
C ASP A 100 59.50 59.50 -17.33
N LEU A 101 60.31 58.73 -16.58
CA LEU A 101 61.29 59.27 -15.64
C LEU A 101 62.42 60.02 -16.36
N ASP A 102 62.90 59.50 -17.49
CA ASP A 102 63.92 60.18 -18.30
C ASP A 102 63.37 61.46 -18.95
N SER A 103 62.11 61.47 -19.40
CA SER A 103 61.41 62.67 -19.86
C SER A 103 61.23 63.70 -18.74
N LEU A 104 60.80 63.28 -17.55
CA LEU A 104 60.64 64.19 -16.42
C LEU A 104 61.99 64.80 -16.00
N LYS A 105 63.07 64.03 -16.11
CA LYS A 105 64.44 64.49 -15.83
C LYS A 105 64.93 65.49 -16.87
N THR A 106 64.50 65.41 -18.14
CA THR A 106 64.77 66.44 -19.14
C THR A 106 63.95 67.69 -18.88
N ASP A 107 62.66 67.54 -18.59
CA ASP A 107 61.74 68.66 -18.32
C ASP A 107 62.16 69.44 -17.07
N TYR A 108 62.63 68.74 -16.03
CA TYR A 108 63.15 69.39 -14.82
C TYR A 108 64.42 70.20 -15.09
N LYS A 109 65.30 69.73 -16.00
CA LYS A 109 66.49 70.49 -16.41
C LYS A 109 66.09 71.73 -17.21
N GLU A 110 65.10 71.63 -18.09
CA GLU A 110 64.55 72.78 -18.81
C GLU A 110 63.87 73.77 -17.85
N LEU A 111 63.00 73.32 -16.96
CA LEU A 111 62.33 74.15 -15.96
C LEU A 111 63.33 74.91 -15.09
N ARG A 112 64.44 74.27 -14.70
CA ARG A 112 65.54 74.92 -13.95
C ARG A 112 66.24 76.02 -14.76
N LEU A 113 66.32 75.88 -16.09
CA LEU A 113 66.84 76.91 -17.00
C LEU A 113 65.82 78.03 -17.24
N SER A 114 64.53 77.68 -17.35
CA SER A 114 63.40 78.63 -17.44
C SER A 114 63.29 79.49 -16.18
N MET A 115 63.40 78.89 -14.99
CA MET A 115 63.42 79.62 -13.71
C MET A 115 64.61 80.57 -13.56
N ARG A 116 65.70 80.39 -14.32
CA ARG A 116 66.84 81.32 -14.35
C ARG A 116 66.68 82.47 -15.35
N THR A 117 65.75 82.36 -16.29
CA THR A 117 65.58 83.32 -17.41
C THR A 117 64.31 84.14 -17.31
N THR A 118 63.29 83.67 -16.59
CA THR A 118 62.09 84.45 -16.26
C THR A 118 62.07 84.70 -14.76
N ASP A 119 62.36 85.94 -14.35
CA ASP A 119 61.98 86.42 -13.02
C ASP A 119 60.46 86.26 -12.89
N LEU A 120 60.04 85.22 -12.18
CA LEU A 120 58.64 84.89 -11.92
C LEU A 120 57.99 86.06 -11.15
N GLY A 121 57.27 86.90 -11.89
CA GLY A 121 56.53 88.07 -11.42
C GLY A 121 55.31 87.72 -10.56
N LYS A 122 55.54 87.11 -9.40
CA LYS A 122 54.62 87.17 -8.26
C LYS A 122 55.36 87.80 -7.09
N THR A 123 54.84 88.90 -6.56
CA THR A 123 55.39 89.55 -5.36
C THR A 123 55.26 88.60 -4.16
N SER A 124 56.30 88.53 -3.32
CA SER A 124 56.39 87.61 -2.15
C SER A 124 55.18 87.68 -1.20
N GLU A 125 54.47 88.81 -1.19
CA GLU A 125 53.25 89.03 -0.42
C GLU A 125 52.04 88.26 -0.96
N GLN A 126 51.90 88.15 -2.29
CA GLN A 126 50.84 87.34 -2.91
C GLN A 126 51.02 85.85 -2.56
N TRP A 127 52.26 85.36 -2.54
CA TRP A 127 52.57 84.01 -2.08
C TRP A 127 52.21 83.78 -0.62
N ARG A 128 52.49 84.76 0.26
CA ARG A 128 52.12 84.67 1.68
C ARG A 128 50.60 84.64 1.88
N GLN A 129 49.85 85.36 1.05
CA GLN A 129 48.39 85.38 1.09
C GLN A 129 47.81 84.04 0.59
N GLU A 130 48.29 83.54 -0.55
CA GLU A 130 47.87 82.28 -1.18
C GLU A 130 48.14 81.07 -0.24
N VAL A 131 49.29 81.06 0.45
CA VAL A 131 49.62 80.04 1.47
C VAL A 131 48.71 80.13 2.69
N LYS A 132 48.29 81.33 3.12
CA LYS A 132 47.33 81.47 4.23
C LYS A 132 45.94 80.96 3.84
N GLU A 133 45.48 81.30 2.64
CA GLU A 133 44.18 80.84 2.14
C GLU A 133 44.15 79.31 2.00
N GLU A 134 45.20 78.69 1.46
CA GLU A 134 45.29 77.23 1.40
C GLU A 134 45.39 76.58 2.77
N ARG A 135 46.05 77.20 3.75
CA ARG A 135 46.01 76.70 5.14
C ARG A 135 44.60 76.68 5.70
N THR A 136 43.81 77.74 5.50
CA THR A 136 42.42 77.77 5.98
C THR A 136 41.53 76.74 5.27
N LYS A 137 41.79 76.46 3.99
CA LYS A 137 41.11 75.40 3.24
C LYS A 137 41.53 74.02 3.73
N ALA A 138 42.82 73.78 3.97
CA ALA A 138 43.33 72.54 4.54
C ALA A 138 42.73 72.27 5.92
N ASP A 139 42.67 73.28 6.80
CA ASP A 139 42.03 73.17 8.12
C ASP A 139 40.52 72.90 8.04
N LYS A 140 39.86 73.37 6.97
CA LYS A 140 38.45 73.06 6.69
C LYS A 140 38.30 71.59 6.25
N TRP A 141 39.12 71.14 5.30
CA TRP A 141 39.12 69.74 4.84
C TRP A 141 39.48 68.76 5.94
N GLU A 142 40.43 69.10 6.82
CA GLU A 142 40.78 68.28 7.98
C GLU A 142 39.58 68.11 8.91
N ARG A 143 38.84 69.20 9.20
CA ARG A 143 37.61 69.09 10.01
C ARG A 143 36.54 68.24 9.34
N GLU A 144 36.31 68.42 8.04
CA GLU A 144 35.35 67.61 7.29
C GLU A 144 35.76 66.12 7.26
N PHE A 145 37.06 65.83 7.16
CA PHE A 145 37.59 64.48 7.21
C PHE A 145 37.42 63.82 8.58
N GLN A 146 37.69 64.55 9.68
CA GLN A 146 37.46 64.03 11.03
C GLN A 146 35.96 63.79 11.30
N ASP A 147 35.08 64.68 10.82
CA ASP A 147 33.63 64.52 10.94
C ASP A 147 33.11 63.32 10.12
N ALA A 148 33.63 63.12 8.90
CA ALA A 148 33.34 61.95 8.09
C ALA A 148 33.78 60.64 8.78
N ARG A 149 34.99 60.62 9.37
CA ARG A 149 35.50 59.49 10.14
C ARG A 149 34.65 59.20 11.39
N ALA A 150 34.19 60.23 12.09
CA ALA A 150 33.30 60.06 13.24
C ALA A 150 31.94 59.43 12.82
N ARG A 151 31.38 59.86 11.69
CA ARG A 151 30.16 59.25 11.12
C ARG A 151 30.37 57.79 10.71
N GLU A 152 31.49 57.48 10.07
CA GLU A 152 31.87 56.12 9.68
C GLU A 152 31.93 55.19 10.90
N ASN A 153 32.65 55.60 11.95
CA ASN A 153 32.74 54.84 13.20
C ASN A 153 31.37 54.63 13.86
N ALA A 154 30.48 55.63 13.83
CA ALA A 154 29.13 55.51 14.36
C ALA A 154 28.29 54.51 13.56
N LEU A 155 28.40 54.54 12.23
CA LEU A 155 27.74 53.58 11.34
C LEU A 155 28.26 52.16 11.57
N GLU A 156 29.57 51.97 11.67
CA GLU A 156 30.19 50.67 11.95
C GLU A 156 29.69 50.08 13.27
N LYS A 157 29.61 50.91 14.32
CA LYS A 157 29.05 50.50 15.61
C LYS A 157 27.59 50.06 15.50
N SER A 158 26.76 50.84 14.79
CA SER A 158 25.35 50.48 14.57
C SER A 158 25.17 49.21 13.71
N SER A 159 26.09 48.99 12.76
CA SER A 159 26.12 47.78 11.93
C SER A 159 26.44 46.54 12.77
N LEU A 160 27.44 46.62 13.66
CA LEU A 160 27.77 45.54 14.60
C LEU A 160 26.61 45.23 15.54
N GLU A 161 25.92 46.26 16.04
CA GLU A 161 24.74 46.09 16.89
C GLU A 161 23.59 45.39 16.14
N CYS A 162 23.28 45.82 14.91
CA CYS A 162 22.33 45.14 14.02
C CYS A 162 22.71 43.68 13.73
N GLN A 163 24.01 43.39 13.56
CA GLN A 163 24.47 42.01 13.36
C GLN A 163 24.25 41.14 14.59
N ASN A 164 24.52 41.68 15.78
CA ASN A 164 24.30 40.97 17.04
C ASN A 164 22.81 40.71 17.29
N GLU A 165 21.95 41.70 17.07
CA GLU A 165 20.49 41.54 17.16
C GLU A 165 19.98 40.50 16.16
N LYS A 166 20.46 40.55 14.91
CA LYS A 166 20.13 39.56 13.89
C LYS A 166 20.55 38.15 14.30
N ALA A 167 21.71 37.99 14.93
CA ALA A 167 22.16 36.70 15.45
C ALA A 167 21.25 36.22 16.60
N GLY A 168 20.87 37.11 17.52
CA GLY A 168 19.93 36.81 18.60
C GLY A 168 18.55 36.39 18.08
N LEU A 169 17.99 37.11 17.10
CA LEU A 169 16.72 36.77 16.46
C LEU A 169 16.79 35.42 15.75
N LYS A 170 17.89 35.10 15.06
CA LYS A 170 18.08 33.78 14.44
C LYS A 170 18.07 32.66 15.48
N ALA A 171 18.75 32.85 16.61
CA ALA A 171 18.74 31.86 17.70
C ALA A 171 17.34 31.66 18.28
N TRP A 172 16.59 32.76 18.46
CA TRP A 172 15.20 32.71 18.90
C TRP A 172 14.28 31.98 17.93
N VAL A 173 14.43 32.19 16.61
CA VAL A 173 13.67 31.47 15.59
C VAL A 173 13.92 29.96 15.67
N VAL A 174 15.17 29.53 15.81
CA VAL A 174 15.51 28.10 15.94
C VAL A 174 14.86 27.48 17.18
N GLU A 175 14.84 28.19 18.31
CA GLU A 175 14.21 27.68 19.54
C GLU A 175 12.67 27.62 19.41
N LEU A 176 12.07 28.63 18.78
CA LEU A 176 10.64 28.65 18.45
C LEU A 176 10.25 27.48 17.54
N GLU A 177 11.01 27.23 16.48
CA GLU A 177 10.80 26.10 15.58
C GLU A 177 10.86 24.76 16.33
N LYS A 178 11.89 24.54 17.16
CA LYS A 178 11.99 23.34 18.00
C LYS A 178 10.77 23.16 18.91
N SER A 179 10.33 24.23 19.58
CA SER A 179 9.17 24.20 20.46
C SER A 179 7.87 23.87 19.71
N PHE A 180 7.71 24.43 18.50
CA PHE A 180 6.56 24.19 17.63
C PHE A 180 6.53 22.74 17.15
N HIS A 181 7.68 22.20 16.73
CA HIS A 181 7.81 20.79 16.36
C HIS A 181 7.45 19.85 17.53
N LEU A 182 7.93 20.15 18.74
CA LEU A 182 7.61 19.37 19.93
C LEU A 182 6.11 19.43 20.26
N HIS A 183 5.49 20.61 20.19
CA HIS A 183 4.06 20.79 20.42
C HIS A 183 3.22 20.04 19.38
N ARG A 184 3.57 20.17 18.09
CA ARG A 184 2.90 19.45 17.00
C ARG A 184 3.01 17.94 17.16
N SER A 185 4.19 17.44 17.55
CA SER A 185 4.43 16.02 17.85
C SER A 185 3.56 15.54 19.01
N ARG A 186 3.56 16.27 20.15
CA ARG A 186 2.71 15.96 21.31
C ARG A 186 1.23 15.94 20.96
N ASN A 187 0.75 16.94 20.22
CA ASN A 187 -0.65 17.01 19.80
C ASN A 187 -1.01 15.83 18.87
N SER A 188 -0.10 15.47 17.95
CA SER A 188 -0.27 14.29 17.10
C SER A 188 -0.33 13.00 17.91
N MET A 189 0.54 12.84 18.92
CA MET A 189 0.54 11.69 19.83
C MET A 189 -0.75 11.59 20.65
N ILE A 190 -1.28 12.71 21.14
CA ILE A 190 -2.56 12.74 21.87
C ILE A 190 -3.71 12.30 20.95
N LYS A 191 -3.76 12.82 19.72
CA LYS A 191 -4.76 12.41 18.72
C LYS A 191 -4.67 10.92 18.41
N LEU A 192 -3.46 10.39 18.23
CA LEU A 192 -3.23 8.96 17.98
C LEU A 192 -3.64 8.08 19.16
N ARG A 193 -3.34 8.48 20.40
CA ARG A 193 -3.83 7.77 21.60
C ARG A 193 -5.34 7.76 21.68
N ALA A 194 -5.99 8.88 21.37
CA ALA A 194 -7.45 8.97 21.36
C ALA A 194 -8.06 8.07 20.28
N SER A 195 -7.49 8.02 19.07
CA SER A 195 -7.96 7.09 18.02
C SER A 195 -7.70 5.62 18.38
N LEU A 196 -6.56 5.31 19.01
CA LEU A 196 -6.27 3.96 19.46
C LEU A 196 -7.27 3.48 20.51
N SER A 197 -7.58 4.33 21.51
CA SER A 197 -8.60 4.03 22.51
C SER A 197 -9.99 3.77 21.88
N LYS A 198 -10.37 4.57 20.87
CA LYS A 198 -11.60 4.36 20.09
C LYS A 198 -11.63 3.04 19.31
N ILE A 199 -10.48 2.45 18.98
CA ILE A 199 -10.38 1.16 18.28
C ILE A 199 -10.35 0.00 19.28
N GLU A 200 -9.69 0.18 20.43
CA GLU A 200 -9.58 -0.86 21.45
C GLU A 200 -10.95 -1.20 22.07
N GLU A 201 -11.82 -0.21 22.26
CA GLU A 201 -13.17 -0.40 22.81
C GLU A 201 -14.04 -1.36 21.97
N PRO A 202 -14.28 -1.13 20.66
CA PRO A 202 -15.06 -2.06 19.84
C PRO A 202 -14.35 -3.41 19.70
N LYS A 203 -13.02 -3.47 19.68
CA LYS A 203 -12.28 -4.74 19.64
C LYS A 203 -12.59 -5.61 20.85
N GLY A 204 -12.63 -5.03 22.06
CA GLY A 204 -13.05 -5.75 23.26
C GLY A 204 -14.52 -6.19 23.23
N ARG A 205 -15.42 -5.41 22.61
CA ARG A 205 -16.83 -5.79 22.43
C ARG A 205 -16.98 -6.94 21.42
N ILE A 206 -16.23 -6.91 20.32
CA ILE A 206 -16.20 -7.99 19.33
C ILE A 206 -15.78 -9.31 19.98
N GLY A 207 -14.70 -9.32 20.77
CA GLY A 207 -14.27 -10.53 21.49
C GLY A 207 -15.36 -11.12 22.39
N LYS A 208 -16.09 -10.28 23.14
CA LYS A 208 -17.23 -10.75 23.97
C LYS A 208 -18.37 -11.33 23.14
N LEU A 209 -18.63 -10.76 21.96
CA LEU A 209 -19.66 -11.26 21.05
C LEU A 209 -19.23 -12.57 20.40
N GLU A 210 -17.95 -12.74 20.07
CA GLU A 210 -17.39 -13.99 19.56
C GLU A 210 -17.52 -15.12 20.59
N ASP A 211 -17.19 -14.87 21.86
CA ASP A 211 -17.37 -15.85 22.94
C ASP A 211 -18.85 -16.24 23.11
N ALA A 212 -19.76 -15.26 23.07
CA ALA A 212 -21.19 -15.50 23.16
C ALA A 212 -21.72 -16.29 21.95
N LEU A 213 -21.22 -15.99 20.75
CA LEU A 213 -21.56 -16.70 19.54
C LEU A 213 -21.09 -18.16 19.62
N GLN A 214 -19.85 -18.42 20.01
CA GLN A 214 -19.34 -19.78 20.23
C GLN A 214 -20.20 -20.56 21.24
N ASN A 215 -20.59 -19.94 22.36
CA ASN A 215 -21.50 -20.56 23.33
C ASN A 215 -22.85 -20.92 22.69
N SER A 216 -23.43 -20.00 21.92
CA SER A 216 -24.71 -20.23 21.24
C SER A 216 -24.61 -21.35 20.21
N THR A 217 -23.51 -21.44 19.46
CA THR A 217 -23.24 -22.51 18.50
C THR A 217 -23.22 -23.87 19.18
N LEU A 218 -22.49 -24.00 20.31
CA LEU A 218 -22.46 -25.25 21.08
C LEU A 218 -23.85 -25.67 21.59
N ARG A 219 -24.69 -24.70 21.98
CA ARG A 219 -26.07 -24.98 22.41
C ARG A 219 -26.94 -25.43 21.24
N VAL A 220 -26.79 -24.84 20.06
CA VAL A 220 -27.51 -25.24 18.84
C VAL A 220 -27.13 -26.66 18.44
N GLU A 221 -25.84 -26.99 18.38
CA GLU A 221 -25.37 -28.35 18.06
C GLU A 221 -25.94 -29.40 19.03
N LEU A 222 -26.02 -29.07 20.33
CA LEU A 222 -26.60 -29.96 21.33
C LEU A 222 -28.10 -30.19 21.07
N LEU A 223 -28.84 -29.13 20.75
CA LEU A 223 -30.27 -29.21 20.45
C LEU A 223 -30.53 -29.99 19.17
N GLU A 224 -29.72 -29.79 18.13
CA GLU A 224 -29.80 -30.54 16.87
C GLU A 224 -29.64 -32.05 17.10
N ARG A 225 -28.60 -32.46 17.85
CA ARG A 225 -28.41 -33.88 18.23
C ARG A 225 -29.61 -34.45 18.99
N SER A 226 -30.18 -33.68 19.92
CA SER A 226 -31.36 -34.11 20.67
C SER A 226 -32.58 -34.24 19.75
N ASN A 227 -32.77 -33.30 18.83
CA ASN A 227 -33.90 -33.31 17.90
C ASN A 227 -33.82 -34.51 16.95
N GLU A 228 -32.64 -34.83 16.42
CA GLU A 228 -32.42 -36.05 15.63
C GLU A 228 -32.79 -37.32 16.40
N GLN A 229 -32.49 -37.38 17.70
CA GLN A 229 -32.86 -38.51 18.55
C GLN A 229 -34.38 -38.60 18.72
N TRP A 230 -35.06 -37.48 18.99
CA TRP A 230 -36.51 -37.44 19.09
C TRP A 230 -37.20 -37.83 17.78
N GLN A 231 -36.68 -37.36 16.65
CA GLN A 231 -37.22 -37.69 15.33
C GLN A 231 -37.11 -39.19 15.04
N ARG A 232 -35.99 -39.83 15.39
CA ARG A 232 -35.83 -41.29 15.32
C ARG A 232 -36.86 -42.02 16.19
N GLN A 233 -37.04 -41.59 17.43
CA GLN A 233 -38.01 -42.19 18.36
C GLN A 233 -39.46 -42.04 17.86
N PHE A 234 -39.78 -40.88 17.30
CA PHE A 234 -41.07 -40.61 16.70
C PHE A 234 -41.35 -41.54 15.51
N HIS A 235 -40.41 -41.68 14.57
CA HIS A 235 -40.56 -42.60 13.43
C HIS A 235 -40.70 -44.06 13.85
N TYR A 236 -39.97 -44.48 14.88
CA TYR A 236 -40.10 -45.82 15.44
C TYR A 236 -41.51 -46.05 16.00
N SER A 237 -41.99 -45.11 16.82
CA SER A 237 -43.33 -45.18 17.44
C SER A 237 -44.44 -45.13 16.39
N GLN A 238 -44.29 -44.29 15.37
CA GLN A 238 -45.23 -44.20 14.25
C GLN A 238 -45.29 -45.52 13.45
N SER A 239 -44.15 -46.17 13.23
CA SER A 239 -44.12 -47.47 12.57
C SER A 239 -44.82 -48.54 13.40
N GLN A 240 -44.63 -48.56 14.73
CA GLN A 240 -45.37 -49.47 15.60
C GLN A 240 -46.88 -49.24 15.55
N ILE A 241 -47.33 -47.98 15.53
CA ILE A 241 -48.75 -47.66 15.43
C ILE A 241 -49.30 -48.19 14.11
N ARG A 242 -48.61 -47.96 12.99
CA ARG A 242 -49.02 -48.46 11.67
C ARG A 242 -49.13 -49.99 11.64
N ASP A 243 -48.17 -50.70 12.25
CA ASP A 243 -48.19 -52.16 12.29
C ASP A 243 -49.37 -52.67 13.13
N ARG A 244 -49.66 -52.01 14.26
CA ARG A 244 -50.83 -52.34 15.09
C ARG A 244 -52.15 -52.03 14.39
N ASP A 245 -52.24 -50.90 13.69
CA ASP A 245 -53.41 -50.51 12.91
C ASP A 245 -53.67 -51.50 11.78
N TYR A 246 -52.61 -51.98 11.12
CA TYR A 246 -52.70 -53.04 10.11
C TYR A 246 -53.28 -54.33 10.71
N ILE A 247 -52.71 -54.82 11.83
CA ILE A 247 -53.19 -56.02 12.52
C ILE A 247 -54.65 -55.86 12.98
N MET A 248 -55.00 -54.69 13.54
CA MET A 248 -56.36 -54.41 13.98
C MET A 248 -57.33 -54.34 12.81
N GLY A 249 -56.94 -53.73 11.69
CA GLY A 249 -57.72 -53.71 10.46
C GLY A 249 -57.99 -55.11 9.92
N GLU A 250 -56.97 -55.98 9.89
CA GLU A 250 -57.11 -57.38 9.49
C GLU A 250 -58.04 -58.16 10.43
N ALA A 251 -57.90 -57.99 11.74
CA ALA A 251 -58.80 -58.58 12.73
C ALA A 251 -60.25 -58.11 12.55
N VAL A 252 -60.47 -56.83 12.26
CA VAL A 252 -61.81 -56.28 11.98
C VAL A 252 -62.41 -56.88 10.71
N ILE A 253 -61.60 -57.07 9.66
CA ILE A 253 -62.04 -57.76 8.42
C ILE A 253 -62.45 -59.20 8.74
N GLN A 254 -61.64 -59.95 9.48
CA GLN A 254 -61.97 -61.33 9.87
C GLN A 254 -63.24 -61.41 10.72
N VAL A 255 -63.44 -60.48 11.66
CA VAL A 255 -64.67 -60.41 12.47
C VAL A 255 -65.89 -60.13 11.59
N ARG A 256 -65.77 -59.22 10.61
CA ARG A 256 -66.83 -58.95 9.62
C ARG A 256 -67.19 -60.21 8.83
N GLU A 257 -66.19 -60.92 8.29
CA GLU A 257 -66.41 -62.16 7.53
C GLU A 257 -67.14 -63.24 8.35
N VAL A 258 -66.73 -63.45 9.61
CA VAL A 258 -67.41 -64.40 10.52
C VAL A 258 -68.85 -63.96 10.78
N ALA A 259 -69.07 -62.68 10.99
CA ALA A 259 -70.41 -62.13 11.23
C ALA A 259 -71.30 -62.28 9.97
N ASP A 260 -70.76 -62.07 8.75
CA ASP A 260 -71.45 -62.26 7.47
C ASP A 260 -71.86 -63.73 7.28
N HIS A 261 -70.95 -64.65 7.61
CA HIS A 261 -71.23 -66.09 7.59
C HIS A 261 -72.31 -66.47 8.60
N LEU A 262 -72.28 -65.93 9.82
CA LEU A 262 -73.33 -66.17 10.82
C LEU A 262 -74.70 -65.64 10.37
N GLN A 263 -74.75 -64.50 9.69
CA GLN A 263 -75.97 -63.95 9.11
C GLN A 263 -76.50 -64.86 8.00
N THR A 264 -75.62 -65.36 7.13
CA THR A 264 -75.98 -66.33 6.08
C THR A 264 -76.51 -67.65 6.67
N LEU A 265 -75.84 -68.18 7.70
CA LEU A 265 -76.28 -69.39 8.41
C LEU A 265 -77.63 -69.18 9.11
N THR A 266 -77.88 -67.98 9.62
CA THR A 266 -79.16 -67.63 10.24
C THR A 266 -80.30 -67.65 9.23
N ALA A 267 -80.11 -67.09 8.04
CA ALA A 267 -81.10 -67.18 6.97
C ALA A 267 -81.40 -68.65 6.58
N ARG A 268 -80.37 -69.51 6.52
CA ARG A 268 -80.57 -70.97 6.31
C ARG A 268 -81.28 -71.63 7.48
N ALA A 269 -80.95 -71.23 8.71
CA ALA A 269 -81.58 -71.73 9.92
C ALA A 269 -83.06 -71.36 9.98
N ASP A 270 -83.46 -70.17 9.54
CA ASP A 270 -84.86 -69.76 9.41
C ASP A 270 -85.63 -70.70 8.46
N VAL A 271 -85.06 -71.00 7.28
CA VAL A 271 -85.65 -71.94 6.31
C VAL A 271 -85.78 -73.36 6.87
N LEU A 272 -84.74 -73.86 7.56
CA LEU A 272 -84.77 -75.21 8.16
C LEU A 272 -85.66 -75.30 9.40
N SER A 273 -85.78 -74.22 10.18
CA SER A 273 -86.67 -74.19 11.36
C SER A 273 -88.12 -74.43 10.94
N LEU A 274 -88.57 -73.84 9.83
CA LEU A 274 -89.91 -74.07 9.25
C LEU A 274 -90.14 -75.52 8.81
N LYS A 275 -89.07 -76.27 8.49
CA LYS A 275 -89.15 -77.63 7.94
C LYS A 275 -89.11 -78.72 9.02
N TYR A 276 -88.47 -78.46 10.16
CA TYR A 276 -88.17 -79.46 11.20
C TYR A 276 -88.82 -79.20 12.55
N GLU A 277 -89.79 -78.28 12.64
CA GLU A 277 -90.58 -78.01 13.85
C GLU A 277 -91.54 -79.15 14.27
N SER A 278 -91.43 -80.36 13.69
CA SER A 278 -92.38 -81.46 13.89
C SER A 278 -91.74 -82.74 14.49
N GLU A 279 -92.13 -83.02 15.74
CA GLU A 279 -92.45 -84.35 16.34
C GLU A 279 -91.37 -85.46 16.54
N SER A 280 -90.06 -85.17 16.52
CA SER A 280 -89.04 -86.15 16.94
C SER A 280 -88.07 -85.61 18.00
N SER A 281 -87.56 -86.47 18.90
CA SER A 281 -86.52 -86.11 19.87
C SER A 281 -85.29 -85.46 19.21
N ARG A 282 -84.90 -85.97 18.03
CA ARG A 282 -83.80 -85.43 17.21
C ARG A 282 -84.12 -84.07 16.57
N GLY A 283 -85.39 -83.78 16.30
CA GLY A 283 -85.86 -82.48 15.81
C GLY A 283 -85.77 -81.38 16.86
N ARG A 284 -86.00 -81.72 18.14
CA ARG A 284 -85.87 -80.77 19.26
C ARG A 284 -84.42 -80.33 19.48
N ASP A 285 -83.46 -81.25 19.37
CA ASP A 285 -82.02 -80.92 19.46
C ASP A 285 -81.58 -80.01 18.30
N LEU A 286 -82.07 -80.29 17.09
CA LEU A 286 -81.80 -79.46 15.91
C LEU A 286 -82.39 -78.05 16.09
N ALA A 287 -83.64 -77.94 16.52
CA ALA A 287 -84.28 -76.65 16.77
C ALA A 287 -83.53 -75.82 17.83
N TRP A 288 -82.98 -76.46 18.86
CA TRP A 288 -82.14 -75.80 19.86
C TRP A 288 -80.83 -75.25 19.27
N LEU A 289 -80.16 -76.02 18.41
CA LEU A 289 -78.96 -75.56 17.70
C LEU A 289 -79.27 -74.37 16.77
N LEU A 290 -80.38 -74.41 16.03
CA LEU A 290 -80.80 -73.30 15.16
C LEU A 290 -81.11 -72.02 15.97
N ARG A 291 -81.73 -72.14 17.15
CA ARG A 291 -81.93 -71.00 18.06
C ARG A 291 -80.61 -70.41 18.56
N LYS A 292 -79.59 -71.24 18.82
CA LYS A 292 -78.25 -70.76 19.18
C LYS A 292 -77.58 -70.00 18.04
N VAL A 293 -77.69 -70.48 16.80
CA VAL A 293 -77.16 -69.76 15.62
C VAL A 293 -77.82 -68.39 15.48
N LYS A 294 -79.15 -68.29 15.64
CA LYS A 294 -79.88 -67.01 15.64
C LYS A 294 -79.39 -66.06 16.74
N ALA A 295 -79.21 -66.57 17.97
CA ALA A 295 -78.71 -65.77 19.09
C ALA A 295 -77.27 -65.24 18.85
N LEU A 296 -76.41 -66.04 18.21
CA LEU A 296 -75.07 -65.62 17.83
C LEU A 296 -75.09 -64.56 16.72
N SER A 297 -75.98 -64.68 15.74
CA SER A 297 -76.12 -63.66 14.68
C SER A 297 -76.60 -62.31 15.20
N ILE A 298 -77.52 -62.27 16.17
CA ILE A 298 -77.95 -61.02 16.82
C ILE A 298 -76.76 -60.34 17.51
N LYS A 299 -75.89 -61.10 18.17
CA LYS A 299 -74.67 -60.57 18.79
C LYS A 299 -73.62 -60.13 17.78
N ALA A 300 -73.59 -60.76 16.60
CA ALA A 300 -72.65 -60.43 15.53
C ALA A 300 -73.09 -59.19 14.70
N LYS A 301 -74.37 -58.81 14.77
CA LYS A 301 -74.95 -57.70 13.99
C LYS A 301 -74.23 -56.33 14.12
N PRO A 302 -73.70 -55.92 15.29
CA PRO A 302 -72.94 -54.67 15.41
C PRO A 302 -71.61 -54.64 14.64
N TYR A 303 -71.15 -55.80 14.14
CA TYR A 303 -69.87 -55.95 13.47
C TYR A 303 -69.99 -56.07 11.94
N MET A 304 -71.16 -55.75 11.38
CA MET A 304 -71.42 -55.56 9.94
C MET A 304 -71.18 -54.11 9.55
#